data_AF-A0A7V7WIU6-F1
#
_entry.id   AF-A0A7V7WIU6-F1
#
_cell.length_a   1.000
_cell.length_b   1.000
_cell.length_c   1.000
_cell.angle_alpha   90.00
_cell.angle_beta   90.00
_cell.angle_gamma   90.00
#
_symmetry.space_group_name_H-M   'P 1'
#
loop_
_entity.id
_entity.type
_entity.pdbx_description
1 polymer ?
#
loop_
_entity_poly.entity_id
_entity_poly.type
_entity_poly.pdbx_seq_one_letter_code
_entity_poly.pdbx_strand_id
1 'polypeptide(L)'
;MALILDWQDPAKESIVTQMNRDSEALRPSALPDSLDLAQQEILRLRTRLANAESERQALAARLEKEHYDAELWREGRADLRHLVMAAEFKDHDTGAHLVRIGYFASVLAPACGCDRETTRLMLMAAPMHDVGKIGIPDHILKKAGALSSDEREIMERHTVLGAHILAGGASPLLR
;
A
#
# COMPACT_ATOMS: atom_id res chain seq x y z
N MET A 1 63.85 -68.38 -31.58
CA MET A 1 62.70 -68.89 -32.37
C MET A 1 61.88 -69.77 -31.43
N ALA A 2 60.63 -69.38 -31.16
CA ALA A 2 59.63 -70.10 -30.34
C ALA A 2 59.99 -70.27 -28.83
N LEU A 3 59.12 -70.12 -27.83
CA LEU A 3 57.67 -69.92 -27.71
C LEU A 3 57.43 -69.18 -26.37
N ILE A 4 56.79 -68.01 -26.38
CA ILE A 4 56.09 -67.52 -25.18
C ILE A 4 54.68 -68.09 -25.31
N LEU A 5 54.44 -69.21 -24.62
CA LEU A 5 53.11 -69.77 -24.49
C LEU A 5 52.35 -68.96 -23.44
N ASP A 6 51.35 -68.27 -23.97
CA ASP A 6 50.20 -67.69 -23.28
C ASP A 6 49.59 -68.72 -22.32
N TRP A 7 49.70 -68.47 -21.01
CA TRP A 7 49.07 -69.29 -19.96
C TRP A 7 47.84 -68.53 -19.48
N GLN A 8 46.74 -68.68 -20.23
CA GLN A 8 45.40 -68.31 -19.78
C GLN A 8 44.98 -69.30 -18.67
N ASP A 9 44.91 -68.81 -17.43
CA ASP A 9 44.40 -69.57 -16.29
C ASP A 9 42.86 -69.40 -16.22
N PRO A 10 42.06 -70.39 -16.66
CA PRO A 10 40.60 -70.28 -16.64
C PRO A 10 40.04 -70.17 -15.21
N ALA A 11 40.81 -70.50 -14.17
CA ALA A 11 40.38 -70.35 -12.78
C ALA A 11 40.40 -68.88 -12.31
N LYS A 12 41.26 -68.03 -12.88
CA LYS A 12 41.34 -66.60 -12.53
C LYS A 12 40.27 -65.76 -13.20
N GLU A 13 39.93 -66.07 -14.45
CA GLU A 13 38.75 -65.47 -15.11
C GLU A 13 37.47 -65.86 -14.37
N SER A 14 37.33 -67.11 -13.94
CA SER A 14 36.16 -67.55 -13.19
C SER A 14 35.95 -66.79 -11.89
N ILE A 15 37.00 -66.44 -11.14
CA ILE A 15 36.88 -65.72 -9.86
C ILE A 15 36.53 -64.25 -10.09
N VAL A 16 37.15 -63.59 -11.08
CA VAL A 16 36.85 -62.18 -11.40
C VAL A 16 35.44 -62.05 -12.01
N THR A 17 35.01 -63.00 -12.83
CA THR A 17 33.64 -63.04 -13.37
C THR A 17 32.59 -63.42 -12.32
N GLN A 18 32.94 -64.24 -11.32
CA GLN A 18 32.05 -64.53 -10.19
C GLN A 18 31.95 -63.33 -9.24
N MET A 19 33.08 -62.68 -8.91
CA MET A 19 33.11 -61.45 -8.09
C MET A 19 32.41 -60.28 -8.80
N ASN A 20 32.52 -60.15 -10.12
CA ASN A 20 31.77 -59.14 -10.87
C ASN A 20 30.27 -59.45 -10.92
N ARG A 21 29.86 -60.73 -11.03
CA ARG A 21 28.44 -61.13 -10.95
C ARG A 21 27.84 -60.89 -9.56
N ASP A 22 28.60 -61.19 -8.50
CA ASP A 22 28.16 -60.98 -7.12
C ASP A 22 28.14 -59.47 -6.77
N SER A 23 29.02 -58.67 -7.37
CA SER A 23 29.03 -57.20 -7.30
C SER A 23 27.87 -56.55 -8.05
N GLU A 24 27.48 -57.08 -9.22
CA GLU A 24 26.30 -56.62 -9.96
C GLU A 24 24.97 -56.99 -9.29
N ALA A 25 24.93 -58.12 -8.57
CA ALA A 25 23.77 -58.58 -7.80
C ALA A 25 23.52 -57.80 -6.50
N LEU A 26 24.49 -57.00 -6.05
CA LEU A 26 24.37 -56.09 -4.89
C LEU A 26 24.11 -54.63 -5.27
N ARG A 27 23.71 -54.34 -6.51
CA ARG A 27 23.01 -53.08 -6.77
C ARG A 27 21.70 -53.12 -6.00
N PRO A 28 21.41 -52.17 -5.09
CA PRO A 28 20.15 -52.17 -4.39
C PRO A 28 19.02 -52.13 -5.42
N SER A 29 18.30 -53.26 -5.52
CA SER A 29 16.98 -53.38 -6.12
C SER A 29 16.19 -52.14 -5.74
N ALA A 30 15.69 -51.42 -6.76
CA ALA A 30 14.94 -50.18 -6.68
C ALA A 30 14.42 -49.88 -5.26
N LEU A 31 14.87 -48.77 -4.67
CA LEU A 31 14.29 -48.25 -3.43
C LEU A 31 12.76 -48.34 -3.55
N PRO A 32 12.08 -49.02 -2.61
CA PRO A 32 10.69 -49.44 -2.79
C PRO A 32 9.84 -48.20 -3.07
N ASP A 33 8.83 -48.31 -3.96
CA ASP A 33 7.92 -47.22 -4.38
C ASP A 33 7.46 -46.30 -3.24
N SER A 34 7.39 -46.84 -2.01
CA SER A 34 7.14 -46.09 -0.76
C SER A 34 8.12 -44.95 -0.46
N LEU A 35 9.40 -45.07 -0.82
CA LEU A 35 10.42 -44.04 -0.56
C LEU A 35 10.31 -42.89 -1.57
N ASP A 36 10.02 -43.21 -2.83
CA ASP A 36 9.76 -42.21 -3.89
C ASP A 36 8.45 -41.45 -3.59
N LEU A 37 7.39 -42.16 -3.19
CA LEU A 37 6.14 -41.53 -2.73
C LEU A 37 6.35 -40.60 -1.54
N ALA A 38 7.17 -40.98 -0.55
CA ALA A 38 7.51 -40.12 0.58
C ALA A 38 8.30 -38.87 0.14
N GLN A 39 9.24 -39.02 -0.79
CA GLN A 39 10.01 -37.90 -1.35
C GLN A 39 9.12 -36.94 -2.15
N GLN A 40 8.19 -37.47 -2.95
CA GLN A 40 7.21 -36.69 -3.70
C GLN A 40 6.28 -35.91 -2.76
N GLU A 41 5.79 -36.53 -1.68
CA GLU A 41 4.92 -35.85 -0.71
C GLU A 41 5.69 -34.78 0.09
N ILE A 42 6.95 -35.04 0.47
CA ILE A 42 7.82 -34.03 1.08
C ILE A 42 8.00 -32.83 0.15
N LEU A 43 8.27 -33.06 -1.14
CA LEU A 43 8.41 -31.99 -2.12
C LEU A 43 7.10 -31.20 -2.26
N ARG A 44 5.96 -31.88 -2.37
CA ARG A 44 4.63 -31.27 -2.44
C ARG A 44 4.35 -30.39 -1.23
N LEU A 45 4.63 -30.88 -0.01
CA LEU A 45 4.44 -30.13 1.23
C LEU A 45 5.37 -28.91 1.30
N ARG A 46 6.63 -29.04 0.88
CA ARG A 46 7.58 -27.91 0.79
C ARG A 46 7.10 -26.84 -0.18
N THR A 47 6.62 -27.23 -1.36
CA THR A 47 6.06 -26.28 -2.33
C THR A 47 4.82 -25.57 -1.77
N ARG A 48 3.92 -26.29 -1.10
CA ARG A 48 2.75 -25.68 -0.44
C ARG A 48 3.15 -24.70 0.66
N LEU A 49 4.14 -25.05 1.48
CA LEU A 49 4.66 -24.16 2.52
C LEU A 49 5.28 -22.90 1.91
N ALA A 50 6.13 -23.04 0.90
CA ALA A 50 6.74 -21.91 0.20
C ALA A 50 5.69 -20.98 -0.43
N ASN A 51 4.65 -21.55 -1.06
CA ASN A 51 3.54 -20.77 -1.61
C ASN A 51 2.76 -20.03 -0.52
N ALA A 52 2.43 -20.70 0.59
CA ALA A 52 1.73 -20.10 1.71
C ALA A 52 2.56 -18.98 2.38
N GLU A 53 3.88 -19.15 2.48
CA GLU A 53 4.79 -18.13 2.98
C GLU A 53 4.83 -16.91 2.05
N SER A 54 4.88 -17.14 0.73
CA SER A 54 4.83 -16.08 -0.27
C SER A 54 3.50 -15.31 -0.24
N GLU A 55 2.36 -16.01 -0.15
CA GLU A 55 1.04 -15.40 0.02
C GLU A 55 0.95 -14.59 1.30
N ARG A 56 1.47 -15.13 2.42
CA ARG A 56 1.50 -14.43 3.71
C ARG A 56 2.34 -13.16 3.64
N GLN A 57 3.51 -13.21 3.00
CA GLN A 57 4.36 -12.03 2.79
C GLN A 57 3.67 -10.99 1.93
N ALA A 58 3.01 -11.40 0.84
CA ALA A 58 2.27 -10.51 -0.03
C ALA A 58 1.09 -9.85 0.71
N LEU A 59 0.36 -10.59 1.54
CA LEU A 59 -0.70 -10.05 2.38
C LEU A 59 -0.17 -9.07 3.43
N ALA A 60 0.93 -9.42 4.11
CA ALA A 60 1.56 -8.55 5.09
C ALA A 60 2.00 -7.21 4.46
N ALA A 61 2.62 -7.24 3.29
CA ALA A 61 3.00 -6.04 2.55
C ALA A 61 1.80 -5.18 2.12
N ARG A 62 0.67 -5.81 1.75
CA ARG A 62 -0.58 -5.08 1.43
C ARG A 62 -1.14 -4.37 2.66
N LEU A 63 -1.22 -5.08 3.79
CA LEU A 63 -1.73 -4.51 5.04
C LEU A 63 -0.83 -3.37 5.55
N GLU A 64 0.49 -3.53 5.46
CA GLU A 64 1.45 -2.48 5.83
C GLU A 64 1.26 -1.23 4.96
N LYS A 65 1.09 -1.42 3.65
CA LYS A 65 0.78 -0.31 2.75
C LYS A 65 -0.55 0.37 3.09
N GLU A 66 -1.61 -0.40 3.32
CA GLU A 66 -2.93 0.15 3.69
C GLU A 66 -2.87 0.93 5.01
N HIS A 67 -2.12 0.43 5.99
CA HIS A 67 -1.89 1.11 7.27
C HIS A 67 -1.11 2.42 7.08
N TYR A 68 -0.03 2.38 6.31
CA TYR A 68 0.78 3.55 5.99
C TYR A 68 -0.04 4.63 5.27
N ASP A 69 -0.80 4.23 4.25
CA ASP A 69 -1.70 5.13 3.54
C ASP A 69 -2.71 5.73 4.52
N ALA A 70 -3.34 4.92 5.38
CA ALA A 70 -4.31 5.40 6.37
C ALA A 70 -3.71 6.35 7.41
N GLU A 71 -2.46 6.17 7.81
CA GLU A 71 -1.70 7.08 8.69
C GLU A 71 -1.41 8.40 8.01
N LEU A 72 -0.86 8.37 6.80
CA LEU A 72 -0.60 9.56 5.99
C LEU A 72 -1.89 10.37 5.79
N TRP A 73 -3.01 9.68 5.52
CA TRP A 73 -4.34 10.27 5.44
C TRP A 73 -4.84 10.84 6.77
N ARG A 74 -4.44 10.29 7.91
CA ARG A 74 -4.83 10.81 9.23
C ARG A 74 -4.03 12.06 9.58
N GLU A 75 -2.73 12.04 9.34
CA GLU A 75 -1.82 13.16 9.59
C GLU A 75 -2.16 14.37 8.71
N GLY A 76 -2.28 14.18 7.39
CA GLY A 76 -2.65 15.28 6.49
C GLY A 76 -4.01 15.91 6.83
N ARG A 77 -4.96 15.14 7.38
CA ARG A 77 -6.23 15.69 7.89
C ARG A 77 -6.05 16.52 9.15
N ALA A 78 -5.11 16.17 10.02
CA ALA A 78 -4.84 16.97 11.23
C ALA A 78 -4.22 18.32 10.84
N ASP A 79 -3.27 18.33 9.92
CA ASP A 79 -2.63 19.56 9.44
C ASP A 79 -3.62 20.50 8.76
N LEU A 80 -4.48 19.97 7.89
CA LEU A 80 -5.56 20.76 7.27
C LEU A 80 -6.51 21.33 8.32
N ARG A 81 -6.87 20.56 9.36
CA ARG A 81 -7.71 21.09 10.44
C ARG A 81 -7.05 22.25 11.16
N HIS A 82 -5.75 22.19 11.43
CA HIS A 82 -5.03 23.32 12.06
C HIS A 82 -5.07 24.57 11.19
N LEU A 83 -4.90 24.41 9.88
CA LEU A 83 -4.92 25.52 8.93
C LEU A 83 -6.31 26.17 8.84
N VAL A 84 -7.37 25.35 8.77
CA VAL A 84 -8.75 25.87 8.76
C VAL A 84 -9.07 26.56 10.09
N MET A 85 -8.67 25.99 11.23
CA MET A 85 -8.85 26.65 12.53
C MET A 85 -8.12 27.99 12.59
N ALA A 86 -6.92 28.08 12.03
CA ALA A 86 -6.17 29.34 11.99
C ALA A 86 -6.89 30.42 11.15
N ALA A 87 -7.52 30.04 10.04
CA ALA A 87 -8.33 30.95 9.23
C ALA A 87 -9.55 31.47 10.00
N GLU A 88 -10.25 30.59 10.71
CA GLU A 88 -11.43 30.94 11.54
C GLU A 88 -11.08 31.85 12.71
N PHE A 89 -9.99 31.55 13.44
CA PHE A 89 -9.53 32.41 14.55
C PHE A 89 -9.29 33.84 14.11
N LYS A 90 -8.97 34.06 12.83
CA LYS A 90 -8.78 35.38 12.26
C LYS A 90 -10.11 36.11 11.98
N ASP A 91 -11.18 35.38 11.70
CA ASP A 91 -12.48 35.89 11.24
C ASP A 91 -13.61 35.83 12.29
N HIS A 92 -13.26 35.54 13.55
CA HIS A 92 -14.17 35.46 14.71
C HIS A 92 -15.21 34.32 14.68
N ASP A 93 -15.16 33.43 13.68
CA ASP A 93 -16.02 32.25 13.67
C ASP A 93 -15.49 31.17 14.62
N THR A 94 -16.42 30.32 15.10
CA THR A 94 -16.11 29.23 16.02
C THR A 94 -16.02 27.91 15.26
N GLY A 95 -15.11 27.02 15.65
CA GLY A 95 -14.94 25.71 14.98
C GLY A 95 -16.20 24.84 14.90
N ALA A 96 -17.26 25.14 15.66
CA ALA A 96 -18.57 24.51 15.51
C ALA A 96 -19.23 24.82 14.15
N HIS A 97 -18.98 26.00 13.58
CA HIS A 97 -19.46 26.40 12.25
C HIS A 97 -18.91 25.49 11.15
N LEU A 98 -17.59 25.31 11.13
CA LEU A 98 -16.90 24.40 10.20
C LEU A 98 -17.48 22.99 10.21
N VAL A 99 -17.70 22.44 11.40
CA VAL A 99 -18.25 21.09 11.56
C VAL A 99 -19.63 21.01 10.92
N ARG A 100 -20.50 22.01 11.15
CA ARG A 100 -21.83 22.05 10.53
C ARG A 100 -21.77 22.13 9.01
N ILE A 101 -20.90 22.99 8.45
CA ILE A 101 -20.71 23.11 7.00
C ILE A 101 -20.33 21.77 6.38
N GLY A 102 -19.35 21.07 6.96
CA GLY A 102 -18.95 19.75 6.49
C GLY A 102 -20.12 18.76 6.50
N TYR A 103 -20.87 18.71 7.60
CA TYR A 103 -22.04 17.83 7.69
C TYR A 103 -23.10 18.17 6.64
N PHE A 104 -23.47 19.45 6.49
CA PHE A 104 -24.45 19.86 5.49
C PHE A 104 -24.02 19.50 4.07
N ALA A 105 -22.76 19.75 3.71
CA ALA A 105 -22.22 19.35 2.42
C ALA A 105 -22.31 17.84 2.18
N SER A 106 -21.97 17.03 3.20
CA SER A 106 -22.05 15.57 3.11
C SER A 106 -23.49 15.03 2.99
N VAL A 107 -24.47 15.73 3.58
CA VAL A 107 -25.89 15.35 3.48
C VAL A 107 -26.46 15.73 2.11
N LEU A 108 -26.03 16.86 1.55
CA LEU A 108 -26.49 17.35 0.25
C LEU A 108 -25.84 16.60 -0.92
N ALA A 109 -24.58 16.16 -0.79
CA ALA A 109 -23.83 15.55 -1.88
C ALA A 109 -24.56 14.36 -2.56
N PRO A 110 -25.15 13.39 -1.84
CA PRO A 110 -25.92 12.32 -2.48
C PRO A 110 -27.14 12.82 -3.27
N ALA A 111 -27.82 13.86 -2.78
CA ALA A 111 -28.95 14.47 -3.47
C ALA A 111 -28.53 15.18 -4.77
N CYS A 112 -27.26 15.59 -4.86
CA CYS A 112 -26.64 16.13 -6.07
C CYS A 112 -26.05 15.04 -6.99
N GLY A 113 -26.21 13.76 -6.66
CA GLY A 113 -25.69 12.64 -7.46
C GLY A 113 -24.23 12.29 -7.20
N CYS A 114 -23.62 12.79 -6.12
CA CYS A 114 -22.26 12.41 -5.74
C CYS A 114 -22.21 10.97 -5.22
N ASP A 115 -21.13 10.26 -5.52
CA ASP A 115 -20.87 8.92 -4.99
C ASP A 115 -20.43 8.95 -3.52
N ARG A 116 -20.25 7.77 -2.93
CA ARG A 116 -19.90 7.63 -1.51
C ARG A 116 -18.53 8.26 -1.20
N GLU A 117 -17.58 8.15 -2.11
CA GLU A 117 -16.24 8.68 -1.90
C GLU A 117 -16.24 10.20 -1.98
N THR A 118 -16.87 10.78 -2.99
CA THR A 118 -17.04 12.23 -3.12
C THR A 118 -17.81 12.80 -1.94
N THR A 119 -18.86 12.11 -1.46
CA THR A 119 -19.61 12.52 -0.26
C THR A 119 -18.71 12.58 0.98
N ARG A 120 -17.84 11.57 1.16
CA ARG A 120 -16.87 11.55 2.25
C ARG A 120 -15.85 12.68 2.11
N LEU A 121 -15.38 12.96 0.89
CA LEU A 121 -14.47 14.07 0.61
C LEU A 121 -15.14 15.42 0.92
N MET A 122 -16.40 15.63 0.54
CA MET A 122 -17.15 16.88 0.81
C MET A 122 -17.25 17.21 2.30
N LEU A 123 -17.43 16.19 3.16
CA LEU A 123 -17.41 16.36 4.62
C LEU A 123 -16.11 17.01 5.11
N MET A 124 -15.00 16.70 4.46
CA MET A 124 -13.66 17.17 4.83
C MET A 124 -13.26 18.44 4.06
N ALA A 125 -13.75 18.59 2.83
CA ALA A 125 -13.38 19.68 1.93
C ALA A 125 -14.13 20.98 2.23
N ALA A 126 -15.43 20.91 2.49
CA ALA A 126 -16.27 22.09 2.68
C ALA A 126 -15.80 23.02 3.82
N PRO A 127 -15.30 22.51 4.98
CA PRO A 127 -14.69 23.37 6.01
C PRO A 127 -13.55 24.26 5.50
N MET A 128 -12.83 23.86 4.44
CA MET A 128 -11.68 24.60 3.92
C MET A 128 -12.05 25.79 3.02
N HIS A 129 -13.34 26.02 2.75
CA HIS A 129 -13.80 27.04 1.78
C HIS A 129 -13.20 28.43 2.02
N ASP A 130 -13.00 28.80 3.29
CA ASP A 130 -12.55 30.12 3.70
C ASP A 130 -11.08 30.17 4.17
N VAL A 131 -10.30 29.11 3.93
CA VAL A 131 -8.88 29.05 4.36
C VAL A 131 -8.05 30.22 3.83
N GLY A 132 -8.41 30.77 2.66
CA GLY A 132 -7.74 31.92 2.07
C GLY A 132 -7.91 33.24 2.83
N LYS A 133 -8.83 33.33 3.80
CA LYS A 133 -8.96 34.50 4.69
C LYS A 133 -7.68 34.78 5.48
N ILE A 134 -6.80 33.78 5.64
CA ILE A 134 -5.45 33.94 6.20
C ILE A 134 -4.65 35.03 5.45
N GLY A 135 -4.85 35.19 4.14
CA GLY A 135 -4.14 36.20 3.34
C GLY A 135 -4.82 37.57 3.26
N ILE A 136 -6.01 37.77 3.84
CA ILE A 136 -6.74 39.05 3.79
C ILE A 136 -6.24 40.01 4.88
N PRO A 137 -5.96 41.29 4.59
CA PRO A 137 -5.53 42.25 5.62
C PRO A 137 -6.57 42.41 6.76
N ASP A 138 -6.11 42.46 8.00
CA ASP A 138 -6.99 42.55 9.19
C ASP A 138 -7.94 43.75 9.17
N HIS A 139 -7.48 44.92 8.68
CA HIS A 139 -8.31 46.12 8.60
C HIS A 139 -9.47 46.01 7.60
N ILE A 140 -9.38 45.06 6.66
CA ILE A 140 -10.44 44.74 5.69
C ILE A 140 -11.31 43.61 6.26
N LEU A 141 -10.68 42.53 6.73
CA LEU A 141 -11.38 41.35 7.26
C LEU A 141 -12.26 41.70 8.47
N LYS A 142 -11.74 42.53 9.38
CA LYS A 142 -12.39 42.87 10.66
C LYS A 142 -13.11 44.22 10.63
N LYS A 143 -13.37 44.77 9.44
CA LYS A 143 -14.05 46.07 9.32
C LYS A 143 -15.49 45.97 9.83
N ALA A 144 -15.86 46.79 10.81
CA ALA A 144 -17.19 46.78 11.43
C ALA A 144 -18.31 47.40 10.56
N GLY A 145 -18.00 47.85 9.34
CA GLY A 145 -18.93 48.53 8.43
C GLY A 145 -18.77 48.02 7.00
N ALA A 146 -19.55 48.58 6.08
CA ALA A 146 -19.51 48.17 4.68
C ALA A 146 -18.10 48.34 4.08
N LEU A 147 -17.68 47.34 3.31
CA LEU A 147 -16.48 47.41 2.48
C LEU A 147 -16.72 48.40 1.32
N SER A 148 -15.72 49.21 0.99
CA SER A 148 -15.66 49.94 -0.27
C SER A 148 -15.55 48.97 -1.45
N SER A 149 -15.64 49.47 -2.69
CA SER A 149 -15.39 48.67 -3.89
C SER A 149 -14.01 48.00 -3.86
N ASP A 150 -12.99 48.75 -3.47
CA ASP A 150 -11.60 48.29 -3.53
C ASP A 150 -11.30 47.30 -2.39
N GLU A 151 -11.88 47.54 -1.21
CA GLU A 151 -11.80 46.61 -0.08
C GLU A 151 -12.56 45.31 -0.37
N ARG A 152 -13.69 45.38 -1.08
CA ARG A 152 -14.46 44.21 -1.55
C ARG A 152 -13.62 43.37 -2.50
N GLU A 153 -12.98 43.99 -3.48
CA GLU A 153 -12.10 43.30 -4.43
C GLU A 153 -10.99 42.57 -3.68
N ILE A 154 -10.39 43.19 -2.66
CA ILE A 154 -9.39 42.53 -1.82
C ILE A 154 -10.00 41.37 -1.04
N MET A 155 -11.16 41.54 -0.41
CA MET A 155 -11.85 40.48 0.34
C MET A 155 -12.14 39.26 -0.54
N GLU A 156 -12.62 39.46 -1.77
CA GLU A 156 -12.98 38.38 -2.70
C GLU A 156 -11.78 37.52 -3.12
N ARG A 157 -10.54 38.05 -2.99
CA ARG A 157 -9.32 37.28 -3.25
C ARG A 157 -9.11 36.11 -2.30
N HIS A 158 -9.84 35.99 -1.18
CA HIS A 158 -9.74 34.82 -0.30
C HIS A 158 -10.00 33.51 -1.07
N THR A 159 -10.86 33.53 -2.08
CA THR A 159 -11.12 32.36 -2.94
C THR A 159 -9.87 31.91 -3.70
N VAL A 160 -9.21 32.84 -4.37
CA VAL A 160 -7.97 32.60 -5.14
C VAL A 160 -6.81 32.23 -4.21
N LEU A 161 -6.67 32.94 -3.10
CA LEU A 161 -5.65 32.65 -2.08
C LEU A 161 -5.85 31.26 -1.46
N GLY A 162 -7.10 30.87 -1.18
CA GLY A 162 -7.45 29.55 -0.68
C GLY A 162 -7.09 28.46 -1.69
N ALA A 163 -7.40 28.67 -2.98
CA ALA A 163 -7.01 27.76 -4.04
C ALA A 163 -5.48 27.61 -4.12
N HIS A 164 -4.71 28.70 -4.00
CA HIS A 164 -3.24 28.65 -3.96
C HIS A 164 -2.70 27.91 -2.74
N ILE A 165 -3.29 28.11 -1.56
CA ILE A 165 -2.90 27.43 -0.31
C ILE A 165 -3.11 25.91 -0.42
N LEU A 166 -4.20 25.49 -1.06
CA LEU A 166 -4.58 24.09 -1.18
C LEU A 166 -3.97 23.39 -2.41
N ALA A 167 -3.34 24.14 -3.31
CA ALA A 167 -2.75 23.61 -4.54
C ALA A 167 -1.54 22.69 -4.28
N GLY A 168 -1.33 21.75 -5.20
CA GLY A 168 -0.15 20.88 -5.19
C GLY A 168 -0.23 19.69 -4.23
N GLY A 169 -1.38 19.45 -3.62
CA GLY A 169 -1.60 18.27 -2.78
C GLY A 169 -1.71 16.97 -3.59
N ALA A 170 -1.07 15.90 -3.13
CA ALA A 170 -1.18 14.57 -3.77
C ALA A 170 -2.42 13.77 -3.33
N SER A 171 -3.09 14.23 -2.26
CA SER A 171 -4.28 13.61 -1.69
C SER A 171 -5.50 13.88 -2.58
N PRO A 172 -6.40 12.89 -2.80
CA PRO A 172 -7.72 13.10 -3.38
C PRO A 172 -8.56 14.23 -2.78
N LEU A 173 -8.24 14.69 -1.56
CA LEU A 173 -8.89 15.85 -0.95
C LEU A 173 -8.42 17.19 -1.54
N LEU A 174 -7.20 17.25 -2.08
CA LEU A 174 -6.51 18.45 -2.55
C LEU A 174 -6.07 18.32 -4.02
N ARG A 175 -6.65 17.36 -4.74
CA ARG A 175 -6.26 17.00 -6.11
C ARG A 175 -6.97 17.86 -7.15
#